data_AF-A0A0C2JBY2-F1
#
_entry.id   AF-A0A0C2JBY2-F1
#
_cell.length_a   1.000
_cell.length_b   1.000
_cell.length_c   1.000
_cell.angle_alpha   90.00
_cell.angle_beta   90.00
_cell.angle_gamma   90.00
#
_symmetry.space_group_name_H-M   'P 1'
#
loop_
_entity.id
_entity.type
_entity.pdbx_description
1 polymer ?
#
loop_
_entity_poly.entity_id
_entity_poly.type
_entity_poly.pdbx_seq_one_letter_code
_entity_poly.pdbx_strand_id
1 'polypeptide(L)'
;MESVDTSETARAPSGALVRRARAADASAVDEVRVAGWRMQAAPAAAPVLLWALRDDDAARAFYTRRGFAPDGAERDTERAGLARPREIRYRRPGRGER
;
A
#
# COMPACT_ATOMS: atom_id res chain seq x y z
N MET A 1 -30.13 36.78 14.37
CA MET A 1 -29.01 35.84 14.52
C MET A 1 -29.56 34.48 14.14
N GLU A 2 -29.46 34.12 12.85
CA GLU A 2 -30.06 32.90 12.31
C GLU A 2 -29.28 31.66 12.76
N SER A 3 -30.00 30.68 13.32
CA SER A 3 -29.49 29.34 13.57
C SER A 3 -29.23 28.65 12.24
N VAL A 4 -27.97 28.33 11.96
CA VAL A 4 -27.57 27.53 10.80
C VAL A 4 -27.81 26.06 11.12
N ASP A 5 -28.91 25.49 10.64
CA ASP A 5 -29.20 24.05 10.77
C ASP A 5 -28.15 23.24 9.99
N THR A 6 -27.22 22.61 10.71
CA THR A 6 -26.02 21.97 10.13
C THR A 6 -26.23 20.46 9.95
N SER A 7 -27.29 20.04 9.28
CA SER A 7 -27.62 18.62 9.09
C SER A 7 -27.86 18.24 7.62
N GLU A 8 -26.96 18.62 6.71
CA GLU A 8 -27.03 18.15 5.32
C GLU A 8 -26.43 16.72 5.21
N THR A 9 -27.28 15.75 4.87
CA THR A 9 -26.91 14.34 4.64
C THR A 9 -26.97 14.06 3.14
N ALA A 10 -25.87 13.59 2.56
CA ALA A 10 -25.76 13.19 1.16
C ALA A 10 -25.74 11.66 1.03
N ARG A 11 -26.02 11.13 -0.17
CA ARG A 11 -25.93 9.69 -0.45
C ARG A 11 -24.71 9.41 -1.31
N ALA A 12 -23.82 8.53 -0.85
CA ALA A 12 -22.65 8.07 -1.58
C ALA A 12 -23.06 7.15 -2.75
N PRO A 13 -22.19 6.99 -3.77
CA PRO A 13 -22.41 6.05 -4.88
C PRO A 13 -22.65 4.61 -4.43
N SER A 14 -22.12 4.22 -3.27
CA SER A 14 -22.32 2.92 -2.63
C SER A 14 -23.70 2.75 -1.98
N GLY A 15 -24.54 3.80 -1.97
CA GLY A 15 -25.81 3.83 -1.24
C GLY A 15 -25.68 4.22 0.23
N ALA A 16 -24.46 4.40 0.75
CA ALA A 16 -24.23 4.84 2.12
C ALA A 16 -24.69 6.29 2.34
N LEU A 17 -25.26 6.59 3.50
CA LEU A 17 -25.58 7.96 3.90
C LEU A 17 -24.34 8.63 4.51
N VAL A 18 -23.95 9.76 3.95
CA VAL A 18 -22.81 10.58 4.36
C VAL A 18 -23.32 11.87 4.96
N ARG A 19 -22.97 12.12 6.21
CA ARG A 19 -23.27 13.40 6.89
C ARG A 19 -22.01 13.95 7.54
N ARG A 20 -22.05 15.23 7.91
CA ARG A 20 -21.00 15.82 8.74
C ARG A 20 -20.84 15.02 10.03
N ALA A 21 -19.59 14.69 10.37
CA ALA A 21 -19.26 14.06 11.63
C ALA A 21 -19.46 15.05 12.78
N ARG A 22 -20.07 14.59 13.87
CA ARG A 22 -20.23 15.29 15.14
C ARG A 22 -19.23 14.73 16.15
N ALA A 23 -18.95 15.48 17.21
CA ALA A 23 -18.01 15.03 18.26
C ALA A 23 -18.39 13.67 18.87
N ALA A 24 -19.70 13.38 19.00
CA ALA A 24 -20.19 12.09 19.49
C ALA A 24 -19.88 10.90 18.56
N ASP A 25 -19.58 11.14 17.28
CA ASP A 25 -19.22 10.08 16.32
C ASP A 25 -17.76 9.61 16.48
N ALA A 26 -16.94 10.33 17.25
CA ALA A 26 -15.50 10.09 17.34
C ALA A 26 -15.15 8.66 17.78
N SER A 27 -15.85 8.13 18.79
CA SER A 27 -15.63 6.76 19.26
C SER A 27 -15.96 5.71 18.20
N ALA A 28 -17.06 5.89 17.46
CA ALA A 28 -17.43 4.98 16.39
C ALA A 28 -16.45 5.04 15.20
N VAL A 29 -15.93 6.23 14.90
CA VAL A 29 -14.87 6.41 13.88
C VAL A 29 -13.56 5.75 14.31
N ASP A 30 -13.22 5.82 15.60
CA ASP A 30 -12.04 5.17 16.15
C ASP A 30 -12.14 3.63 16.07
N GLU A 31 -13.29 3.07 16.45
CA GLU A 31 -13.55 1.63 16.33
C GLU A 31 -13.42 1.13 14.88
N VAL A 32 -13.98 1.87 13.91
CA VAL A 32 -13.86 1.54 12.48
C VAL A 32 -12.41 1.61 12.01
N ARG A 33 -11.63 2.61 12.46
CA ARG A 33 -10.21 2.72 12.13
C ARG A 33 -9.40 1.55 12.68
N VAL A 34 -9.62 1.19 13.95
CA VAL A 34 -8.92 0.07 14.60
C VAL A 34 -9.31 -1.26 13.96
N ALA A 35 -10.60 -1.47 13.66
CA ALA A 35 -11.06 -2.65 12.93
C ALA A 35 -10.47 -2.72 11.52
N GLY A 36 -10.43 -1.60 10.79
CA GLY A 36 -9.81 -1.52 9.47
C GLY A 36 -8.31 -1.83 9.49
N TRP A 37 -7.58 -1.35 10.51
CA TRP A 37 -6.17 -1.71 10.70
C TRP A 37 -5.98 -3.19 11.07
N ARG A 38 -6.87 -3.77 11.88
CA ARG A 38 -6.83 -5.21 12.20
C ARG A 38 -7.14 -6.09 10.99
N MET A 39 -8.02 -5.66 10.09
CA MET A 39 -8.26 -6.35 8.82
C MET A 39 -7.08 -6.23 7.85
N GLN A 40 -6.39 -5.09 7.84
CA GLN A 40 -5.19 -4.86 7.03
C GLN A 40 -3.93 -5.51 7.63
N ALA A 41 -3.91 -5.80 8.93
CA ALA A 41 -2.87 -6.55 9.63
C ALA A 41 -2.92 -8.06 9.33
N ALA A 42 -3.41 -8.44 8.14
CA ALA A 42 -3.28 -9.80 7.65
C ALA A 42 -1.79 -10.22 7.70
N PRO A 43 -1.47 -11.46 8.11
CA PRO A 43 -0.11 -11.97 7.98
C PRO A 43 0.29 -11.82 6.51
N ALA A 44 1.53 -11.36 6.25
CA ALA A 44 2.05 -11.05 4.92
C ALA A 44 1.95 -12.26 3.96
N ALA A 45 0.76 -12.53 3.44
CA ALA A 45 0.47 -13.62 2.52
C ALA A 45 0.87 -13.24 1.11
N ALA A 46 0.86 -11.94 0.80
CA ALA A 46 1.35 -11.42 -0.46
C ALA A 46 2.88 -11.44 -0.51
N PRO A 47 3.48 -11.80 -1.67
CA PRO A 47 4.91 -11.69 -1.86
C PRO A 47 5.37 -10.22 -1.86
N VAL A 48 6.60 -9.99 -1.42
CA VAL A 48 7.25 -8.67 -1.52
C VAL A 48 8.04 -8.62 -2.81
N LEU A 49 7.80 -7.59 -3.63
CA LEU A 49 8.49 -7.35 -4.90
C LEU A 49 9.36 -6.10 -4.79
N LEU A 50 10.54 -6.15 -5.42
CA LEU A 50 11.49 -5.05 -5.46
C LEU A 50 12.20 -5.04 -6.81
N TRP A 51 12.42 -3.86 -7.40
CA TRP A 51 13.27 -3.70 -8.56
C TRP A 51 14.67 -3.23 -8.12
N ALA A 52 15.71 -3.92 -8.58
CA ALA A 52 17.11 -3.55 -8.35
C ALA A 52 17.81 -3.32 -9.69
N LEU A 53 18.72 -2.36 -9.75
CA LEU A 53 19.55 -2.15 -10.94
C LEU A 53 20.33 -3.43 -11.25
N ARG A 54 20.33 -3.83 -12.52
CA ARG A 54 21.02 -5.02 -13.02
C ARG A 54 22.51 -4.98 -12.68
N ASP A 55 23.11 -3.81 -12.79
CA ASP A 55 24.56 -3.61 -12.66
C ASP A 55 24.97 -3.19 -11.23
N ASP A 56 24.04 -3.16 -10.27
CA ASP A 56 24.34 -2.92 -8.84
C ASP A 56 24.48 -4.24 -8.09
N ASP A 57 25.64 -4.87 -8.24
CA ASP A 57 25.95 -6.16 -7.61
C ASP A 57 25.87 -6.12 -6.08
N ALA A 58 26.20 -4.98 -5.46
CA ALA A 58 26.13 -4.81 -4.02
C ALA A 58 24.68 -4.86 -3.51
N ALA A 59 23.78 -4.13 -4.17
CA ALA A 59 22.35 -4.18 -3.86
C ALA A 59 21.77 -5.58 -4.11
N ARG A 60 22.10 -6.20 -5.24
CA ARG A 60 21.64 -7.56 -5.60
C ARG A 60 22.08 -8.60 -4.57
N ALA A 61 23.33 -8.54 -4.11
CA ALA A 61 23.84 -9.42 -3.05
C ALA A 61 23.16 -9.13 -1.69
N PHE A 62 22.87 -7.86 -1.38
CA PHE A 62 22.16 -7.47 -0.16
C PHE A 62 20.74 -8.05 -0.10
N TYR A 63 19.98 -8.01 -1.21
CA TYR A 63 18.62 -8.53 -1.27
C TYR A 63 18.57 -10.05 -1.32
N THR A 64 19.50 -10.68 -2.06
CA THR A 64 19.62 -12.15 -2.10
C THR A 64 19.83 -12.72 -0.69
N ARG A 65 20.73 -12.13 0.11
CA ARG A 65 20.96 -12.51 1.52
C ARG A 65 19.74 -12.31 2.43
N ARG A 66 18.71 -11.56 1.99
CA ARG A 66 17.47 -11.29 2.73
C ARG A 66 16.29 -12.14 2.25
N GLY A 67 16.56 -13.20 1.50
CA GLY A 67 15.57 -14.16 1.03
C GLY A 67 14.79 -13.68 -0.20
N PHE A 68 15.29 -12.68 -0.91
CA PHE A 68 14.76 -12.34 -2.22
C PHE A 68 15.47 -13.14 -3.30
N ALA A 69 14.75 -13.54 -4.35
CA ALA A 69 15.30 -14.16 -5.54
C ALA A 69 14.80 -13.43 -6.80
N PRO A 70 15.58 -13.36 -7.89
CA PRO A 70 15.08 -12.83 -9.14
C PRO A 70 13.89 -13.68 -9.63
N ASP A 71 12.81 -13.03 -10.04
CA ASP A 71 11.59 -13.72 -10.50
C ASP A 71 11.47 -13.81 -12.04
N GLY A 72 12.53 -13.38 -12.74
CA GLY A 72 12.62 -13.36 -14.20
C GLY A 72 12.07 -12.10 -14.86
N ALA A 73 11.43 -11.19 -14.12
CA ALA A 73 10.97 -9.93 -14.69
C ALA A 73 12.10 -8.90 -14.74
N GLU A 74 12.18 -8.23 -15.89
CA GLU A 74 13.17 -7.19 -16.17
C GLU A 74 12.48 -5.99 -16.82
N ARG A 75 12.98 -4.77 -16.57
CA ARG A 75 12.47 -3.55 -17.22
C ARG A 75 13.58 -2.53 -17.40
N ASP A 76 13.39 -1.61 -18.34
CA ASP A 76 14.22 -0.41 -18.42
C ASP A 76 13.70 0.63 -17.44
N THR A 77 14.60 1.31 -16.72
CA THR A 77 14.21 2.44 -15.87
C THR A 77 13.89 3.65 -16.74
N GLU A 78 12.68 4.18 -16.63
CA GLU A 78 12.37 5.50 -17.15
C GLU A 78 12.89 6.57 -16.19
N ARG A 79 14.11 7.07 -16.46
CA ARG A 79 14.63 8.30 -15.85
C ARG A 79 14.77 9.37 -16.91
N ALA A 80 14.24 10.55 -16.63
CA ALA A 80 14.26 11.68 -17.55
C ALA A 80 15.72 12.07 -17.89
N GLY A 81 16.14 11.78 -19.12
CA GLY A 81 17.42 12.24 -19.68
C GLY A 81 18.69 11.49 -19.24
N LEU A 82 18.57 10.45 -18.42
CA LEU A 82 19.70 9.59 -18.07
C LEU A 82 19.72 8.35 -18.96
N ALA A 83 20.88 7.69 -19.09
CA ALA A 83 20.95 6.34 -19.63
C ALA A 83 19.86 5.48 -18.93
N ARG A 84 19.16 4.62 -19.68
CA ARG A 84 18.13 3.74 -19.12
C ARG A 84 18.82 2.49 -18.57
N PRO A 85 19.18 2.41 -17.27
CA PRO A 85 19.71 1.17 -16.74
C PRO A 85 18.60 0.13 -16.73
N ARG A 86 19.01 -1.13 -16.83
CA ARG A 86 18.11 -2.27 -16.73
C ARG A 86 17.89 -2.60 -15.26
N GLU A 87 16.65 -2.87 -14.88
CA GLU A 87 16.26 -3.33 -13.55
C GLU A 87 15.78 -4.78 -13.61
N ILE A 88 16.15 -5.55 -12.58
CA ILE A 88 15.70 -6.92 -12.36
C ILE A 88 14.77 -6.92 -11.15
N ARG A 89 13.62 -7.61 -11.26
CA ARG A 89 12.70 -7.77 -10.15
C ARG A 89 13.08 -8.96 -9.29
N TYR A 90 13.12 -8.69 -8.00
CA TYR A 90 13.36 -9.62 -6.92
C TYR A 90 12.06 -9.85 -6.16
N ARG A 91 11.77 -11.11 -5.86
CA ARG A 91 10.60 -11.56 -5.11
C ARG A 91 11.04 -12.26 -3.83
N ARG A 92 10.35 -11.96 -2.73
CA ARG A 92 10.38 -12.76 -1.51
C ARG A 92 8.97 -13.29 -1.24
N PRO A 93 8.79 -14.61 -1.00
CA PRO A 93 7.48 -15.18 -0.74
C PRO A 93 6.84 -14.57 0.52
N GLY A 94 5.50 -14.55 0.52
CA GLY A 94 4.74 -14.25 1.73
C GLY A 94 4.92 -15.35 2.77
N ARG A 95 4.67 -15.06 4.05
CA ARG A 95 4.79 -16.02 5.16
C ARG A 95 3.83 -17.23 5.06
N GLY A 96 2.91 -17.23 4.10
CA GLY A 96 1.98 -18.34 3.82
C GLY A 96 2.25 -19.14 2.54
N GLU A 97 3.31 -18.81 1.78
CA GLU A 97 3.63 -19.44 0.48
C GLU A 97 4.73 -20.51 0.60
N ARG A 98 4.74 -21.32 1.66
CA ARG A 98 5.75 -22.38 1.84
C ARG A 98 5.48 -23.60 0.99
#